data_AF-A0A7S3KUA0-F1
#
_entry.id   AF-A0A7S3KUA0-F1
#
_cell.length_a   1.000
_cell.length_b   1.000
_cell.length_c   1.000
_cell.angle_alpha   90.00
_cell.angle_beta   90.00
_cell.angle_gamma   90.00
#
_symmetry.space_group_name_H-M   'P 1'
#
loop_
_entity.id
_entity.type
_entity.pdbx_description
1 polymer ?
#
loop_
_entity_poly.entity_id
_entity_poly.type
_entity_poly.pdbx_seq_one_letter_code
_entity_poly.pdbx_strand_id
1 'polypeptide(L)'
;PAKTPEEPQEEAKQEMIKAQNDKIRGFIEKAQELKALGNEFFKEGNFAKAKSKYAFVFSYTKSITGGMSGDDQMLNLAMKAKQQEISEEYKIAAKELERDVNNNMAMIFLKESNWTKVIEKTTNSINAEKNMKAYFRRGKAYAMKNDFENAYKDFEEGKKVSPDDAKLFDTEIEKTKKREKKYDQQAAKKF
;
A
#
# COMPACT_ATOMS: atom_id res chain seq x y z
N PRO A 1 1.36 -15.94 -53.26
CA PRO A 1 0.54 -15.13 -52.33
C PRO A 1 1.26 -13.80 -52.03
N ALA A 2 0.82 -12.73 -52.69
CA ALA A 2 1.29 -11.38 -52.37
C ALA A 2 0.79 -11.02 -50.97
N LYS A 3 1.72 -10.76 -50.04
CA LYS A 3 1.39 -10.24 -48.70
C LYS A 3 0.55 -8.97 -48.89
N THR A 4 -0.66 -8.95 -48.34
CA THR A 4 -1.52 -7.77 -48.35
C THR A 4 -0.87 -6.62 -47.56
N PRO A 5 -1.19 -5.35 -47.85
CA PRO A 5 -0.61 -4.19 -47.16
C PRO A 5 -0.82 -4.14 -45.64
N GLU A 6 -1.66 -5.02 -45.09
CA GLU A 6 -2.01 -5.10 -43.66
C GLU A 6 -0.95 -5.86 -42.82
N GLU A 7 -0.24 -6.86 -43.37
CA GLU A 7 0.73 -7.67 -42.61
C GLU A 7 1.88 -6.86 -41.97
N PRO A 8 2.52 -5.88 -42.67
CA PRO A 8 3.60 -5.09 -42.07
C PRO A 8 3.13 -4.14 -40.95
N GLN A 9 1.85 -3.75 -40.93
CA GLN A 9 1.30 -2.86 -39.90
C GLN A 9 0.97 -3.64 -38.61
N GLU A 10 0.51 -4.88 -38.75
CA GLU A 10 0.23 -5.78 -37.63
C GLU A 10 1.53 -6.20 -36.90
N GLU A 11 2.59 -6.55 -37.65
CA GLU A 11 3.91 -6.91 -37.09
C GLU A 11 4.54 -5.74 -36.32
N ALA A 12 4.52 -4.53 -36.89
CA ALA A 12 5.05 -3.33 -36.23
C ALA A 12 4.31 -3.01 -34.91
N LYS A 13 2.98 -3.19 -34.89
CA LYS A 13 2.17 -3.02 -33.67
C LYS A 13 2.54 -4.04 -32.60
N GLN A 14 2.75 -5.31 -32.97
CA GLN A 14 3.17 -6.35 -32.03
C GLN A 14 4.57 -6.09 -31.44
N GLU A 15 5.52 -5.61 -32.25
CA GLU A 15 6.84 -5.23 -31.75
C GLU A 15 6.78 -4.06 -30.77
N MET A 16 5.95 -3.04 -31.03
CA MET A 16 5.74 -1.93 -30.11
C MET A 16 5.16 -2.39 -28.77
N ILE A 17 4.15 -3.27 -28.79
CA ILE A 17 3.55 -3.85 -27.58
C ILE A 17 4.59 -4.65 -26.79
N LYS A 18 5.42 -5.44 -27.46
CA LYS A 18 6.50 -6.21 -26.82
C LYS A 18 7.50 -5.28 -26.14
N ALA A 19 7.99 -4.26 -26.83
CA ALA A 19 8.94 -3.30 -26.26
C ALA A 19 8.34 -2.54 -25.06
N GLN A 20 7.05 -2.21 -25.12
CA GLN A 20 6.33 -1.61 -24.00
C GLN A 20 6.24 -2.57 -22.80
N ASN A 21 5.93 -3.84 -23.04
CA ASN A 21 5.87 -4.86 -21.98
C ASN A 21 7.23 -5.11 -21.34
N ASP A 22 8.32 -5.20 -22.11
CA ASP A 22 9.67 -5.37 -21.59
C ASP A 22 10.08 -4.18 -20.70
N LYS A 23 9.70 -2.96 -21.10
CA LYS A 23 9.92 -1.76 -20.29
C LYS A 23 9.14 -1.78 -18.97
N ILE A 24 7.86 -2.17 -19.01
CA ILE A 24 7.01 -2.28 -17.82
C ILE A 24 7.56 -3.36 -16.88
N ARG A 25 7.98 -4.50 -17.43
CA ARG A 25 8.61 -5.58 -16.67
C ARG A 25 9.85 -5.08 -15.93
N GLY A 26 10.73 -4.33 -16.61
CA GLY A 26 11.90 -3.71 -15.98
C GLY A 26 11.56 -2.74 -14.84
N PHE A 27 10.44 -2.02 -14.92
CA PHE A 27 9.98 -1.18 -13.80
C PHE A 27 9.51 -2.01 -12.61
N ILE A 28 8.79 -3.11 -12.84
CA ILE A 28 8.38 -4.03 -11.77
C ILE A 28 9.59 -4.69 -11.11
N GLU A 29 10.55 -5.19 -11.90
CA GLU A 29 11.80 -5.77 -11.40
C GLU A 29 12.56 -4.74 -10.53
N LYS A 30 12.67 -3.50 -11.00
CA LYS A 30 13.36 -2.45 -10.22
C LYS A 30 12.63 -2.10 -8.93
N ALA A 31 11.31 -2.05 -8.96
CA ALA A 31 10.49 -1.85 -7.77
C ALA A 31 10.66 -2.99 -6.74
N GLN A 32 10.77 -4.24 -7.21
CA GLN A 32 11.05 -5.40 -6.35
C GLN A 32 12.43 -5.31 -5.69
N GLU A 33 13.48 -4.96 -6.45
CA GLU A 33 14.83 -4.76 -5.90
C GLU A 33 14.85 -3.68 -4.82
N LEU A 34 14.17 -2.56 -5.07
CA LEU A 34 14.08 -1.45 -4.11
C LEU A 34 13.34 -1.87 -2.84
N LYS A 35 12.24 -2.64 -2.97
CA LYS A 35 11.56 -3.23 -1.81
C LYS A 35 12.51 -4.13 -1.02
N ALA A 36 13.24 -5.01 -1.68
CA ALA A 36 14.19 -5.92 -1.04
C ALA A 36 15.30 -5.16 -0.30
N LEU A 37 15.91 -4.16 -0.94
CA LEU A 37 16.93 -3.31 -0.31
C LEU A 37 16.37 -2.50 0.88
N GLY A 38 15.12 -2.04 0.77
CA GLY A 38 14.42 -1.41 1.89
C GLY A 38 14.22 -2.37 3.07
N ASN A 39 13.92 -3.65 2.80
CA ASN A 39 13.79 -4.68 3.83
C ASN A 39 15.13 -4.96 4.51
N GLU A 40 16.24 -4.98 3.78
CA GLU A 40 17.58 -5.15 4.36
C GLU A 40 17.93 -3.98 5.29
N PHE A 41 17.76 -2.74 4.83
CA PHE A 41 17.95 -1.57 5.70
C PHE A 41 17.01 -1.58 6.92
N PHE A 42 15.79 -2.11 6.79
CA PHE A 42 14.88 -2.25 7.92
C PHE A 42 15.41 -3.26 8.95
N LYS A 43 15.94 -4.40 8.51
CA LYS A 43 16.55 -5.42 9.40
C LYS A 43 17.78 -4.86 10.12
N GLU A 44 18.58 -4.05 9.44
CA GLU A 44 19.73 -3.34 10.02
C GLU A 44 19.34 -2.20 10.99
N GLY A 45 18.06 -1.88 11.11
CA GLY A 45 17.57 -0.75 11.91
C GLY A 45 17.77 0.62 11.26
N ASN A 46 18.23 0.67 10.01
CA ASN A 46 18.41 1.90 9.25
C ASN A 46 17.09 2.38 8.63
N PHE A 47 16.18 2.87 9.48
CA PHE A 47 14.83 3.25 9.08
C PHE A 47 14.77 4.42 8.09
N ALA A 48 15.73 5.34 8.12
CA ALA A 48 15.80 6.44 7.16
C ALA A 48 16.08 5.92 5.74
N LYS A 49 17.08 5.04 5.59
CA LYS A 49 17.39 4.42 4.29
C LYS A 49 16.27 3.48 3.83
N ALA A 50 15.68 2.70 4.74
CA ALA A 50 14.55 1.84 4.43
C ALA A 50 13.36 2.63 3.87
N LYS A 51 12.94 3.71 4.55
CA LYS A 51 11.87 4.60 4.06
C LYS A 51 12.20 5.20 2.70
N SER A 52 13.44 5.60 2.48
CA SER A 52 13.88 6.12 1.18
C SER A 52 13.72 5.08 0.06
N LYS A 53 14.15 3.84 0.27
CA LYS A 53 14.01 2.77 -0.73
C LYS A 53 12.55 2.40 -0.99
N TYR A 54 11.72 2.30 0.05
CA TYR A 54 10.29 2.11 -0.11
C TYR A 54 9.62 3.26 -0.88
N ALA A 55 10.05 4.51 -0.66
CA ALA A 55 9.51 5.65 -1.40
C ALA A 55 9.81 5.58 -2.91
N PHE A 56 11.01 5.11 -3.29
CA PHE A 56 11.37 4.94 -4.70
C PHE A 56 10.54 3.89 -5.42
N VAL A 57 9.97 2.89 -4.72
CA VAL A 57 9.06 1.91 -5.33
C VAL A 57 7.90 2.60 -6.03
N PHE A 58 7.30 3.62 -5.41
CA PHE A 58 6.21 4.40 -6.00
C PHE A 58 6.62 5.10 -7.30
N SER A 59 7.88 5.50 -7.45
CA SER A 59 8.37 6.13 -8.68
C SER A 59 8.32 5.17 -9.88
N TYR A 60 8.54 3.87 -9.64
CA TYR A 60 8.52 2.84 -10.68
C TYR A 60 7.11 2.24 -10.90
N THR A 61 6.23 2.29 -9.90
CA THR A 61 4.85 1.79 -10.04
C THR A 61 3.86 2.85 -10.53
N LYS A 62 4.14 4.16 -10.34
CA LYS A 62 3.23 5.27 -10.69
C LYS A 62 2.76 5.25 -12.14
N SER A 63 3.66 4.96 -13.09
CA SER A 63 3.33 4.90 -14.51
C SER A 63 2.42 3.71 -14.86
N ILE A 64 2.41 2.67 -14.02
CA ILE A 64 1.63 1.44 -14.19
C ILE A 64 0.26 1.60 -13.52
N THR A 65 0.23 2.09 -12.29
CA THR A 65 -0.99 2.26 -11.48
C THR A 65 -1.74 3.56 -11.78
N GLY A 66 -1.14 4.47 -12.54
CA GLY A 66 -1.70 5.77 -12.89
C GLY A 66 -1.59 6.82 -11.78
N GLY A 67 -0.97 6.49 -10.63
CA GLY A 67 -0.74 7.39 -9.52
C GLY A 67 -2.02 8.01 -8.95
N MET A 68 -2.55 7.45 -7.87
CA MET A 68 -3.60 8.13 -7.11
C MET A 68 -3.04 9.35 -6.39
N SER A 69 -3.18 10.51 -7.03
CA SER A 69 -3.14 11.81 -6.36
C SER A 69 -4.19 12.73 -7.00
N GLY A 70 -5.35 12.84 -6.34
CA GLY A 70 -6.29 13.97 -6.40
C GLY A 70 -6.96 14.28 -7.74
N ASP A 71 -8.28 14.09 -7.79
CA ASP A 71 -9.33 14.89 -8.44
C ASP A 71 -9.19 15.37 -9.91
N ASP A 72 -8.13 15.03 -10.63
CA ASP A 72 -7.93 15.50 -11.99
C ASP A 72 -8.44 14.45 -13.01
N GLN A 73 -9.77 14.44 -13.18
CA GLN A 73 -10.48 13.53 -14.10
C GLN A 73 -9.94 13.62 -15.55
N MET A 74 -9.41 14.78 -15.96
CA MET A 74 -8.85 14.99 -17.30
C MET A 74 -7.48 14.31 -17.50
N LEU A 75 -6.60 14.39 -16.50
CA LEU A 75 -5.33 13.63 -16.50
C LEU A 75 -5.61 12.11 -16.46
N ASN A 76 -6.65 11.72 -15.71
CA ASN A 76 -7.09 10.34 -15.58
C ASN A 76 -7.65 9.78 -16.90
N LEU A 77 -8.35 10.59 -17.70
CA LEU A 77 -8.87 10.20 -19.03
C LEU A 77 -7.75 10.12 -20.09
N ALA A 78 -6.80 11.05 -20.07
CA ALA A 78 -5.63 11.05 -20.95
C ALA A 78 -4.66 9.90 -20.64
N MET A 79 -4.49 9.56 -19.36
CA MET A 79 -3.74 8.36 -18.95
C MET A 79 -4.51 7.07 -19.24
N LYS A 80 -5.83 7.02 -19.02
CA LYS A 80 -6.69 5.88 -19.42
C LYS A 80 -6.63 5.60 -20.92
N ALA A 81 -6.58 6.66 -21.74
CA ALA A 81 -6.43 6.54 -23.19
C ALA A 81 -5.04 6.00 -23.60
N LYS A 82 -3.98 6.26 -22.82
CA LYS A 82 -2.64 5.64 -22.98
C LYS A 82 -2.50 4.27 -22.31
N GLN A 83 -3.37 3.93 -21.36
CA GLN A 83 -3.35 2.68 -20.58
C GLN A 83 -4.00 1.50 -21.30
N GLN A 84 -4.52 1.68 -22.52
CA GLN A 84 -5.22 0.65 -23.28
C GLN A 84 -4.36 -0.60 -23.61
N GLU A 85 -3.07 -0.64 -23.24
CA GLU A 85 -2.19 -1.79 -23.50
C GLU A 85 -1.32 -2.25 -22.30
N ILE A 86 -1.61 -1.83 -21.07
CA ILE A 86 -0.93 -2.42 -19.89
C ILE A 86 -1.72 -3.63 -19.40
N SER A 87 -1.09 -4.81 -19.41
CA SER A 87 -1.71 -6.04 -18.93
C SER A 87 -2.17 -5.89 -17.47
N GLU A 88 -3.29 -6.52 -17.12
CA GLU A 88 -3.81 -6.46 -15.75
C GLU A 88 -2.85 -7.10 -14.74
N GLU A 89 -2.07 -8.09 -15.18
CA GLU A 89 -0.99 -8.71 -14.41
C GLU A 89 0.01 -7.68 -13.87
N TYR A 90 0.49 -6.76 -14.70
CA TYR A 90 1.45 -5.74 -14.25
C TYR A 90 0.82 -4.74 -13.28
N LYS A 91 -0.47 -4.41 -13.45
CA LYS A 91 -1.19 -3.54 -12.52
C LYS A 91 -1.37 -4.22 -11.15
N ILE A 92 -1.69 -5.51 -11.14
CA ILE A 92 -1.79 -6.31 -9.92
C ILE A 92 -0.43 -6.33 -9.23
N ALA A 93 0.64 -6.70 -9.94
CA ALA A 93 2.00 -6.74 -9.39
C ALA A 93 2.44 -5.39 -8.81
N ALA A 94 2.14 -4.28 -9.50
CA ALA A 94 2.44 -2.94 -9.01
C ALA A 94 1.65 -2.60 -7.73
N LYS A 95 0.35 -2.90 -7.69
CA LYS A 95 -0.50 -2.67 -6.50
C LYS A 95 -0.05 -3.52 -5.31
N GLU A 96 0.36 -4.77 -5.54
CA GLU A 96 0.90 -5.63 -4.48
C GLU A 96 2.21 -5.07 -3.91
N LEU A 97 3.09 -4.56 -4.76
CA LEU A 97 4.31 -3.89 -4.32
C LEU A 97 4.00 -2.64 -3.50
N GLU A 98 3.09 -1.79 -3.98
CA GLU A 98 2.63 -0.60 -3.26
C GLU A 98 2.01 -0.96 -1.90
N ARG A 99 1.16 -1.99 -1.85
CA ARG A 99 0.58 -2.53 -0.61
C ARG A 99 1.67 -2.92 0.37
N ASP A 100 2.62 -3.74 -0.07
CA ASP A 100 3.70 -4.25 0.77
C ASP A 100 4.57 -3.13 1.35
N VAL A 101 5.02 -2.20 0.50
CA VAL A 101 5.90 -1.11 0.96
C VAL A 101 5.15 -0.12 1.85
N ASN A 102 3.87 0.16 1.59
CA ASN A 102 3.05 0.95 2.50
C ASN A 102 2.96 0.26 3.87
N ASN A 103 2.71 -1.04 3.91
CA ASN A 103 2.65 -1.79 5.16
C ASN A 103 4.01 -1.79 5.89
N ASN A 104 5.13 -1.92 5.17
CA ASN A 104 6.48 -1.87 5.76
C ASN A 104 6.82 -0.47 6.29
N MET A 105 6.47 0.59 5.55
CA MET A 105 6.61 1.97 6.04
C MET A 105 5.75 2.22 7.29
N ALA A 106 4.53 1.69 7.35
CA ALA A 106 3.70 1.78 8.54
C ALA A 106 4.36 1.16 9.77
N MET A 107 5.09 0.05 9.62
CA MET A 107 5.85 -0.55 10.72
C MET A 107 6.96 0.39 11.21
N ILE A 108 7.63 1.10 10.32
CA ILE A 108 8.64 2.11 10.70
C ILE A 108 7.97 3.26 11.46
N PHE A 109 6.88 3.81 10.94
CA PHE A 109 6.17 4.91 11.61
C PHE A 109 5.57 4.50 12.96
N LEU A 110 5.20 3.23 13.14
CA LEU A 110 4.81 2.70 14.45
C LEU A 110 5.96 2.76 15.46
N LYS A 111 7.18 2.39 15.05
CA LYS A 111 8.38 2.50 15.91
C LYS A 111 8.70 3.95 16.24
N GLU A 112 8.41 4.87 15.32
CA GLU A 112 8.57 6.32 15.50
C GLU A 112 7.41 6.98 16.25
N SER A 113 6.38 6.21 16.65
CA SER A 113 5.13 6.74 17.25
C SER A 113 4.42 7.80 16.40
N ASN A 114 4.64 7.81 15.09
CA ASN A 114 3.99 8.72 14.16
C ASN A 114 2.63 8.16 13.71
N TRP A 115 1.64 8.22 14.61
CA TRP A 115 0.33 7.59 14.42
C TRP A 115 -0.40 8.07 13.16
N THR A 116 -0.29 9.36 12.82
CA THR A 116 -0.91 9.91 11.61
C THR A 116 -0.34 9.26 10.34
N LYS A 117 0.99 9.08 10.26
CA LYS A 117 1.61 8.39 9.13
C LYS A 117 1.32 6.90 9.11
N VAL A 118 1.19 6.26 10.28
CA VAL A 118 0.73 4.87 10.35
C VAL A 118 -0.64 4.73 9.71
N ILE A 119 -1.60 5.59 10.08
CA ILE A 119 -2.96 5.57 9.52
C ILE A 119 -2.94 5.80 8.02
N GLU A 120 -2.18 6.79 7.52
CA GLU A 120 -2.06 7.05 6.08
C GLU A 120 -1.55 5.82 5.32
N LYS A 121 -0.43 5.24 5.77
CA LYS A 121 0.21 4.12 5.04
C LYS A 121 -0.60 2.82 5.15
N THR A 122 -1.18 2.54 6.30
CA THR A 122 -2.04 1.35 6.44
C THR A 122 -3.33 1.47 5.65
N THR A 123 -3.93 2.66 5.55
CA THR A 123 -5.09 2.91 4.68
C THR A 123 -4.76 2.65 3.21
N ASN A 124 -3.63 3.16 2.72
CA ASN A 124 -3.20 2.89 1.34
C ASN A 124 -2.97 1.39 1.10
N SER A 125 -2.38 0.68 2.08
CA SER A 125 -2.21 -0.78 1.99
C SER A 125 -3.55 -1.51 1.95
N ILE A 126 -4.51 -1.17 2.81
CA ILE A 126 -5.82 -1.84 2.90
C ILE A 126 -6.66 -1.57 1.64
N ASN A 127 -6.57 -0.36 1.07
CA ASN A 127 -7.27 0.00 -0.16
C ASN A 127 -6.78 -0.80 -1.37
N ALA A 128 -5.51 -1.21 -1.39
CA ALA A 128 -4.98 -2.11 -2.40
C ALA A 128 -5.47 -3.54 -2.19
N GLU A 129 -5.33 -4.06 -0.97
CA GLU A 129 -5.90 -5.35 -0.58
C GLU A 129 -6.02 -5.43 0.95
N LYS A 130 -7.11 -6.05 1.43
CA LYS A 130 -7.32 -6.29 2.86
C LYS A 130 -6.16 -7.07 3.44
N ASN A 131 -5.54 -6.53 4.49
CA ASN A 131 -4.33 -7.12 5.09
C ASN A 131 -4.43 -7.08 6.62
N MET A 132 -4.36 -8.26 7.25
CA MET A 132 -4.43 -8.42 8.70
C MET A 132 -3.43 -7.52 9.44
N LYS A 133 -2.16 -7.46 8.99
CA LYS A 133 -1.13 -6.64 9.61
C LYS A 133 -1.44 -5.15 9.47
N ALA A 134 -1.97 -4.72 8.33
CA ALA A 134 -2.32 -3.31 8.11
C ALA A 134 -3.48 -2.88 9.04
N TYR A 135 -4.52 -3.70 9.17
CA TYR A 135 -5.63 -3.46 10.11
C TYR A 135 -5.12 -3.39 11.56
N PHE A 136 -4.31 -4.36 11.98
CA PHE A 136 -3.72 -4.36 13.32
C PHE A 136 -2.92 -3.09 13.60
N ARG A 137 -2.06 -2.68 12.65
CA ARG A 137 -1.22 -1.48 12.78
C ARG A 137 -2.05 -0.20 12.81
N ARG A 138 -3.10 -0.10 11.99
CA ARG A 138 -3.98 1.07 11.92
C ARG A 138 -4.86 1.19 13.17
N GLY A 139 -5.44 0.09 13.63
CA GLY A 139 -6.22 0.04 14.87
C GLY A 139 -5.40 0.48 16.09
N LYS A 140 -4.14 0.03 16.19
CA LYS A 140 -3.22 0.52 17.23
C LYS A 140 -2.96 2.01 17.12
N ALA A 141 -2.78 2.55 15.92
CA ALA A 141 -2.56 3.98 15.73
C ALA A 141 -3.79 4.82 16.12
N TYR A 142 -5.01 4.36 15.77
CA TYR A 142 -6.25 4.98 16.22
C TYR A 142 -6.38 4.97 17.75
N ALA A 143 -6.12 3.83 18.39
CA ALA A 143 -6.12 3.71 19.85
C ALA A 143 -5.08 4.61 20.54
N MET A 144 -3.94 4.88 19.89
CA MET A 144 -2.93 5.84 20.38
C MET A 144 -3.37 7.30 20.21
N LYS A 145 -4.25 7.59 19.26
CA LYS A 145 -4.86 8.91 19.05
C LYS A 145 -6.16 9.12 19.85
N ASN A 146 -6.52 8.17 20.72
CA ASN A 146 -7.80 8.12 21.45
C ASN A 146 -9.04 8.08 20.54
N ASP A 147 -8.85 7.63 19.29
CA ASP A 147 -9.95 7.32 18.38
C ASP A 147 -10.33 5.85 18.57
N PHE A 148 -11.04 5.58 19.67
CA PHE A 148 -11.31 4.21 20.10
C PHE A 148 -12.29 3.50 19.17
N GLU A 149 -13.28 4.21 18.63
CA GLU A 149 -14.26 3.65 17.71
C GLU A 149 -13.61 3.08 16.46
N ASN A 150 -12.74 3.86 15.79
CA ASN A 150 -12.03 3.37 14.61
C ASN A 150 -11.00 2.29 14.95
N ALA A 151 -10.41 2.33 16.15
CA ALA A 151 -9.53 1.26 16.61
C ALA A 151 -10.27 -0.09 16.70
N TYR A 152 -11.46 -0.12 17.32
CA TYR A 152 -12.26 -1.34 17.43
C TYR A 152 -12.71 -1.85 16.07
N LYS A 153 -13.16 -0.96 15.18
CA LYS A 153 -13.54 -1.33 13.81
C LYS A 153 -12.39 -2.01 13.07
N ASP A 154 -11.18 -1.44 13.14
CA ASP A 154 -10.01 -2.03 12.49
C ASP A 154 -9.62 -3.38 13.09
N PHE A 155 -9.73 -3.55 14.42
CA PHE A 155 -9.44 -4.84 15.03
C PHE A 155 -10.46 -5.93 14.64
N GLU A 156 -11.75 -5.58 14.55
CA GLU A 156 -12.79 -6.51 14.09
C GLU A 156 -12.63 -6.85 12.60
N GLU A 157 -12.28 -5.90 11.74
CA GLU A 157 -11.94 -6.21 10.34
C GLU A 157 -10.70 -7.10 10.25
N GLY A 158 -9.69 -6.87 11.10
CA GLY A 158 -8.52 -7.73 11.19
C GLY A 158 -8.85 -9.19 11.54
N LYS A 159 -9.78 -9.42 12.47
CA LYS A 159 -10.30 -10.75 12.83
C LYS A 159 -11.00 -11.44 11.66
N LYS A 160 -11.76 -10.70 10.86
CA LYS A 160 -12.42 -11.24 9.65
C LYS A 160 -11.40 -11.66 8.58
N VAL A 161 -10.28 -10.94 8.47
CA VAL A 161 -9.23 -11.25 7.49
C VAL A 161 -8.38 -12.45 7.91
N SER A 162 -8.07 -12.60 9.20
CA SER A 162 -7.36 -13.78 9.73
C SER A 162 -8.05 -14.31 10.99
N PRO A 163 -9.06 -15.18 10.84
CA PRO A 163 -9.77 -15.78 11.97
C PRO A 163 -8.85 -16.55 12.92
N ASP A 164 -7.82 -17.21 12.39
CA ASP A 164 -6.83 -17.98 13.17
C ASP A 164 -6.02 -17.08 14.12
N ASP A 165 -5.84 -15.81 13.76
CA ASP A 165 -5.15 -14.80 14.57
C ASP A 165 -6.10 -13.98 15.45
N ALA A 166 -7.39 -14.32 15.53
CA ALA A 166 -8.38 -13.47 16.20
C ALA A 166 -8.02 -13.12 17.66
N LYS A 167 -7.37 -14.04 18.38
CA LYS A 167 -6.91 -13.83 19.76
C LYS A 167 -5.92 -12.66 19.91
N LEU A 168 -5.11 -12.40 18.87
CA LEU A 168 -4.21 -11.25 18.82
C LEU A 168 -5.00 -9.94 18.87
N PHE A 169 -6.09 -9.86 18.13
CA PHE A 169 -6.96 -8.70 18.07
C PHE A 169 -7.77 -8.53 19.34
N ASP A 170 -8.32 -9.61 19.90
CA ASP A 170 -9.04 -9.56 21.18
C ASP A 170 -8.15 -8.98 22.30
N THR A 171 -6.87 -9.35 22.30
CA THR A 171 -5.89 -8.81 23.24
C THR A 171 -5.69 -7.29 23.09
N GLU A 172 -5.63 -6.76 21.86
CA GLU A 172 -5.52 -5.32 21.63
C GLU A 172 -6.83 -4.57 21.90
N ILE A 173 -7.99 -5.20 21.65
CA ILE A 173 -9.31 -4.66 22.02
C ILE A 173 -9.38 -4.46 23.54
N GLU A 174 -9.00 -5.45 24.33
CA GLU A 174 -8.99 -5.34 25.80
C GLU A 174 -8.00 -4.28 26.31
N LYS A 175 -6.84 -4.13 25.67
CA LYS A 175 -5.91 -3.02 25.99
C LYS A 175 -6.53 -1.67 25.65
N THR A 176 -7.25 -1.58 24.53
CA THR A 176 -7.88 -0.35 24.07
C THR A 176 -9.02 0.07 25.00
N LYS A 177 -9.87 -0.86 25.45
CA LYS A 177 -10.91 -0.62 26.47
C LYS A 177 -10.33 -0.07 27.77
N LYS A 178 -9.20 -0.65 28.23
CA LYS A 178 -8.51 -0.15 29.43
C LYS A 178 -7.96 1.26 29.25
N ARG A 179 -7.52 1.63 28.04
CA ARG A 179 -7.08 2.99 27.73
C ARG A 179 -8.25 3.95 27.68
N GLU A 180 -9.31 3.61 26.96
CA GLU A 180 -10.55 4.40 26.84
C GLU A 180 -11.11 4.75 28.21
N LYS A 181 -11.30 3.74 29.08
CA LYS A 181 -11.75 3.97 30.47
C LYS A 181 -10.85 4.96 31.23
N LYS A 182 -9.52 4.86 31.08
CA LYS A 182 -8.59 5.81 31.74
C LYS A 182 -8.70 7.20 31.15
N TYR A 183 -8.86 7.32 29.83
CA TYR A 183 -9.06 8.59 29.14
C TYR A 183 -10.34 9.27 29.61
N ASP A 184 -11.46 8.54 29.67
CA ASP A 184 -12.75 9.06 30.12
C ASP A 184 -12.70 9.52 31.59
N GLN A 185 -12.07 8.73 32.47
CA GLN A 185 -11.87 9.11 33.86
C GLN A 185 -11.02 10.38 34.01
N GLN A 186 -10.01 10.56 33.16
CA GLN A 186 -9.19 11.78 33.16
C GLN A 186 -9.93 12.98 32.59
N ALA A 187 -10.75 12.77 31.56
CA ALA A 187 -11.61 13.82 31.00
C ALA A 187 -12.65 14.29 32.03
N ALA A 188 -13.33 13.36 32.70
CA ALA A 188 -14.33 13.66 33.73
C ALA A 188 -13.77 14.38 34.97
N LYS A 189 -12.47 14.23 35.28
CA LYS A 189 -11.80 14.96 36.38
C LYS A 189 -11.40 16.40 36.02
N LYS A 190 -11.45 16.77 34.74
CA LYS A 190 -11.10 18.11 34.25
C LYS A 190 -12.31 19.06 34.18
N PHE A 191 -13.50 18.54 34.43
CA PHE A 191 -14.75 19.26 34.55
C PHE A 191 -15.25 19.16 35.98
#